data_AF-A0A3N5PZP4-F1
#
_entry.id   AF-A0A3N5PZP4-F1
#
_cell.length_a   1.000
_cell.length_b   1.000
_cell.length_c   1.000
_cell.angle_alpha   90.00
_cell.angle_beta   90.00
_cell.angle_gamma   90.00
#
_symmetry.space_group_name_H-M   'P 1'
#
loop_
_entity.id
_entity.type
_entity.pdbx_description
1 polymer ?
#
loop_
_entity_poly.entity_id
_entity_poly.type
_entity_poly.pdbx_seq_one_letter_code
_entity_poly.pdbx_strand_id
1 'polypeptide(L)'
;MDDMRRNVQKAALYFGIVNLIIGLAAFVGPLVTGNDDGIINTSPGLLFGIFAFNWFHALAHLLFGVAGIAVARSCEASRTYMWVSAAVFGMLTVAGFIGVGMEMEPQLLMGMAVNGADNLLHLAWTGLTLYFAYQASRQDVPEASCA
;
A
#
# COMPACT_ATOMS: atom_id res chain seq x y z
N MET A 1 13.36 -2.33 -24.31
CA MET A 1 12.83 -3.36 -23.38
C MET A 1 13.45 -3.20 -21.99
N ASP A 2 14.76 -2.94 -21.89
CA ASP A 2 15.46 -2.72 -20.61
C ASP A 2 14.90 -1.57 -19.76
N ASP A 3 14.46 -0.48 -20.40
CA ASP A 3 13.84 0.64 -19.68
C ASP A 3 12.59 0.23 -18.92
N MET A 4 11.74 -0.64 -19.49
CA MET A 4 10.49 -1.03 -18.85
C MET A 4 10.68 -2.08 -17.75
N ARG A 5 11.67 -2.98 -17.90
CA ARG A 5 12.10 -3.89 -16.83
C ARG A 5 12.61 -3.10 -15.61
N ARG A 6 13.43 -2.08 -15.88
CA ARG A 6 13.84 -1.12 -14.86
C ARG A 6 12.66 -0.33 -14.30
N ASN A 7 11.61 -0.06 -15.09
CA ASN A 7 10.42 0.65 -14.62
C ASN A 7 9.60 -0.16 -13.61
N VAL A 8 9.39 -1.46 -13.80
CA VAL A 8 8.63 -2.27 -12.81
C VAL A 8 9.41 -2.43 -11.50
N GLN A 9 10.74 -2.59 -11.60
CA GLN A 9 11.62 -2.63 -10.43
C GLN A 9 11.64 -1.29 -9.67
N LYS A 10 11.76 -0.18 -10.40
CA LYS A 10 11.64 1.17 -9.82
C LYS A 10 10.27 1.38 -9.19
N ALA A 11 9.19 0.98 -9.86
CA ALA A 11 7.84 1.08 -9.33
C ALA A 11 7.72 0.29 -8.01
N ALA A 12 8.15 -0.99 -7.98
CA ALA A 12 8.16 -1.79 -6.76
C ALA A 12 8.93 -1.12 -5.62
N LEU A 13 10.10 -0.54 -5.93
CA LEU A 13 10.87 0.23 -4.97
C LEU A 13 10.11 1.46 -4.45
N TYR A 14 9.52 2.28 -5.34
CA TYR A 14 8.78 3.48 -4.96
C TYR A 14 7.56 3.15 -4.10
N PHE A 15 6.73 2.20 -4.53
CA PHE A 15 5.56 1.75 -3.75
C PHE A 15 5.99 1.15 -2.41
N GLY A 16 7.10 0.41 -2.37
CA GLY A 16 7.67 -0.10 -1.13
C GLY A 16 8.11 1.01 -0.18
N ILE A 17 8.88 1.99 -0.67
CA ILE A 17 9.35 3.12 0.15
C ILE A 17 8.16 3.93 0.69
N VAL A 18 7.17 4.23 -0.14
CA VAL A 18 5.99 5.00 0.29
C VAL A 18 5.22 4.25 1.39
N ASN A 19 4.94 2.96 1.20
CA ASN A 19 4.29 2.15 2.24
C ASN A 19 5.09 2.11 3.54
N LEU A 20 6.41 1.95 3.44
CA LEU A 20 7.28 1.94 4.61
C LEU A 20 7.23 3.27 5.37
N ILE A 21 7.28 4.40 4.65
CA ILE A 21 7.19 5.74 5.24
C ILE A 21 5.84 5.93 5.95
N ILE A 22 4.73 5.56 5.31
CA ILE A 22 3.39 5.69 5.91
C ILE A 22 3.26 4.79 7.14
N GLY A 23 3.69 3.53 7.05
CA GLY A 23 3.67 2.60 8.18
C GLY A 23 4.52 3.07 9.36
N LEU A 24 5.66 3.72 9.12
CA LEU A 24 6.48 4.31 10.18
C LEU A 24 5.86 5.60 10.75
N ALA A 25 5.32 6.46 9.89
CA ALA A 25 4.70 7.73 10.28
C ALA A 25 3.50 7.53 11.21
N ALA A 26 2.76 6.45 11.02
CA ALA A 26 1.67 6.03 11.89
C ALA A 26 2.08 5.90 13.37
N PHE A 27 3.31 5.50 13.68
CA PHE A 27 3.77 5.38 15.07
C PHE A 27 4.28 6.69 15.67
N VAL A 28 4.33 7.78 14.91
CA VAL A 28 4.85 9.07 15.36
C VAL A 28 3.70 9.93 15.89
N GLY A 29 3.62 10.09 17.21
CA GLY A 29 2.56 10.80 17.94
C GLY A 29 2.06 12.08 17.26
N PRO A 30 2.93 13.08 17.01
CA PRO A 30 2.52 14.35 16.39
C PRO A 30 1.89 14.27 15.00
N LEU A 31 2.06 13.16 14.26
CA LEU A 31 1.49 12.99 12.93
C LEU A 31 0.07 12.42 12.98
N VAL A 32 -0.37 11.98 14.15
CA VAL A 32 -1.63 11.27 14.36
C VAL A 32 -2.46 12.05 15.35
N THR A 33 -3.72 12.26 15.01
CA THR A 33 -4.67 12.98 15.84
C THR A 33 -5.90 12.14 16.15
N GLY A 34 -6.69 12.56 17.14
CA GLY A 34 -7.96 11.90 17.47
C GLY A 34 -7.83 10.63 18.31
N ASN A 35 -6.64 10.33 18.84
CA ASN A 35 -6.42 9.30 19.86
C ASN A 35 -5.83 9.94 21.14
N ASP A 36 -5.84 9.18 22.23
CA ASP A 36 -5.27 9.57 23.52
C ASP A 36 -3.83 9.04 23.70
N ASP A 37 -3.19 8.61 22.62
CA ASP A 37 -1.82 8.09 22.68
C ASP A 37 -0.80 9.22 22.86
N GLY A 38 0.32 8.89 23.49
CA GLY A 38 1.41 9.83 23.71
C GLY A 38 2.33 9.98 22.50
N ILE A 39 3.63 9.75 22.71
CA ILE A 39 4.63 9.91 21.64
C ILE A 39 4.55 8.76 20.61
N ILE A 40 4.10 7.58 21.03
CA ILE A 40 3.97 6.40 20.15
C ILE A 40 2.49 6.05 20.04
N ASN A 41 1.97 6.04 18.80
CA ASN A 41 0.59 5.65 18.56
C ASN A 41 0.43 4.16 18.38
N THR A 42 -0.63 3.61 18.96
CA THR A 42 -1.07 2.23 18.81
C THR A 42 -2.59 2.13 18.62
N SER A 43 -3.33 3.05 19.20
CA SER A 43 -4.78 3.17 19.15
C SER A 43 -5.26 3.75 17.81
N PRO A 44 -6.52 3.47 17.40
CA PRO A 44 -7.12 4.09 16.22
C PRO A 44 -7.05 5.63 16.27
N GLY A 45 -6.59 6.25 15.19
CA GLY A 45 -6.50 7.70 15.03
C GLY A 45 -6.39 8.10 13.56
N LEU A 46 -6.21 9.39 13.31
CA LEU A 46 -6.13 9.98 11.98
C LEU A 46 -4.70 10.45 11.67
N LEU A 47 -4.01 9.76 10.76
CA LEU A 47 -2.75 10.20 10.20
C LEU A 47 -2.97 11.45 9.35
N PHE A 48 -2.21 12.50 9.64
CA PHE A 48 -2.35 13.85 9.08
C PHE A 48 -3.75 14.46 9.26
N GLY A 49 -4.56 13.92 10.20
CA GLY A 49 -5.95 14.33 10.39
C GLY A 49 -6.91 13.87 9.29
N ILE A 50 -6.51 12.94 8.42
CA ILE A 50 -7.29 12.54 7.24
C ILE A 50 -7.46 11.02 7.14
N PHE A 51 -6.38 10.25 7.28
CA PHE A 51 -6.37 8.81 7.01
C PHE A 51 -6.47 8.02 8.30
N ALA A 52 -7.45 7.13 8.42
CA ALA A 52 -7.60 6.35 9.63
C ALA A 52 -6.56 5.23 9.67
N PHE A 53 -5.93 5.04 10.82
CA PHE A 53 -5.01 3.93 11.04
C PHE A 53 -5.03 3.51 12.51
N ASN A 54 -4.54 2.31 12.76
CA ASN A 54 -4.14 1.80 14.07
C ASN A 54 -2.84 1.00 13.91
N TRP A 55 -2.29 0.46 15.00
CA TRP A 55 -1.04 -0.33 14.93
C TRP A 55 -1.11 -1.48 13.91
N PHE A 56 -2.27 -2.11 13.74
CA PHE A 56 -2.45 -3.25 12.83
C PHE A 56 -2.43 -2.81 11.36
N HIS A 57 -3.09 -1.70 11.03
CA HIS A 57 -3.02 -1.10 9.69
C HIS A 57 -1.59 -0.64 9.37
N ALA A 58 -0.91 -0.01 10.34
CA ALA A 58 0.48 0.40 10.19
C ALA A 58 1.40 -0.79 9.90
N LEU A 59 1.21 -1.92 10.59
CA LEU A 59 1.97 -3.14 10.35
C LEU A 59 1.77 -3.68 8.92
N ALA A 60 0.54 -3.63 8.39
CA ALA A 60 0.29 -4.02 7.00
C ALA A 60 1.10 -3.16 6.02
N HIS A 61 1.12 -1.83 6.22
CA HIS A 61 1.96 -0.93 5.42
C HIS A 61 3.46 -1.23 5.56
N LEU A 62 3.96 -1.51 6.77
CA LEU A 62 5.36 -1.91 6.97
C LEU A 62 5.70 -3.19 6.21
N LEU A 63 4.83 -4.21 6.24
CA LEU A 63 5.03 -5.48 5.52
C LEU A 63 5.07 -5.27 4.01
N PHE A 64 4.11 -4.53 3.44
CA PHE A 64 4.13 -4.19 2.02
C PHE A 64 5.34 -3.34 1.65
N GLY A 65 5.74 -2.42 2.54
CA GLY A 65 6.88 -1.55 2.33
C GLY A 65 8.20 -2.31 2.23
N VAL A 66 8.46 -3.17 3.21
CA VAL A 66 9.64 -4.04 3.23
C VAL A 66 9.63 -5.01 2.04
N ALA A 67 8.48 -5.63 1.74
CA ALA A 67 8.35 -6.55 0.62
C ALA A 67 8.68 -5.86 -0.72
N GLY A 68 8.13 -4.68 -0.98
CA GLY A 68 8.38 -3.93 -2.22
C GLY A 68 9.86 -3.58 -2.41
N ILE A 69 10.53 -3.13 -1.34
CA ILE A 69 11.97 -2.83 -1.36
C ILE A 69 12.80 -4.10 -1.60
N ALA A 70 12.44 -5.20 -0.92
CA ALA A 70 13.17 -6.47 -1.02
C ALA A 70 13.10 -7.05 -2.44
N VAL A 71 11.93 -7.00 -3.09
CA VAL A 71 11.73 -7.57 -4.43
C VAL A 71 12.23 -6.67 -5.56
N ALA A 72 12.53 -5.40 -5.30
CA ALA A 72 12.91 -4.42 -6.32
C ALA A 72 14.16 -4.81 -7.14
N ARG A 73 14.99 -5.73 -6.63
CA ARG A 73 16.19 -6.23 -7.32
C ARG A 73 15.89 -7.28 -8.40
N SER A 74 14.68 -7.84 -8.42
CA SER A 74 14.25 -8.85 -9.40
C SER A 74 13.04 -8.37 -10.19
N CYS A 75 13.12 -8.42 -11.52
CA CYS A 75 12.03 -8.01 -12.40
C CYS A 75 10.79 -8.90 -12.21
N GLU A 76 10.98 -10.22 -12.15
CA GLU A 76 9.89 -11.18 -11.94
C GLU A 76 9.22 -10.97 -10.57
N ALA A 77 10.01 -10.87 -9.51
CA ALA A 77 9.48 -10.65 -8.17
C ALA A 77 8.77 -9.28 -8.05
N SER A 78 9.30 -8.24 -8.69
CA SER A 78 8.67 -6.91 -8.75
C SER A 78 7.32 -6.95 -9.46
N ARG A 79 7.21 -7.71 -10.55
CA ARG A 79 5.94 -7.90 -11.27
C ARG A 79 4.92 -8.66 -10.43
N THR A 80 5.34 -9.74 -9.77
CA THR A 80 4.47 -10.49 -8.87
C THR A 80 3.98 -9.60 -7.72
N TYR A 81 4.86 -8.79 -7.14
CA TYR A 81 4.50 -7.82 -6.11
C TYR A 81 3.48 -6.79 -6.61
N MET A 82 3.58 -6.28 -7.84
CA MET A 82 2.56 -5.39 -8.42
C MET A 82 1.19 -6.06 -8.53
N TRP A 83 1.12 -7.31 -9.00
CA TRP A 83 -0.14 -8.07 -9.07
C TRP A 83 -0.74 -8.36 -7.70
N VAL A 84 0.09 -8.78 -6.74
CA VAL A 84 -0.34 -9.03 -5.36
C VAL A 84 -0.84 -7.75 -4.71
N SER A 85 -0.13 -6.63 -4.89
CA SER A 85 -0.57 -5.32 -4.40
C SER A 85 -1.90 -4.92 -5.03
N ALA A 86 -2.06 -5.03 -6.36
CA ALA A 86 -3.32 -4.70 -7.01
C ALA A 86 -4.49 -5.56 -6.49
N ALA A 87 -4.27 -6.86 -6.28
CA ALA A 87 -5.29 -7.76 -5.76
C ALA A 87 -5.67 -7.44 -4.30
N VAL A 88 -4.68 -7.24 -3.43
CA VAL A 88 -4.92 -6.97 -2.00
C VAL A 88 -5.56 -5.60 -1.80
N PHE A 89 -5.00 -4.53 -2.37
CA PHE A 89 -5.57 -3.20 -2.25
C PHE A 89 -6.93 -3.11 -2.96
N GLY A 90 -7.14 -3.85 -4.06
CA GLY A 90 -8.43 -3.92 -4.73
C GLY A 90 -9.50 -4.58 -3.85
N MET A 91 -9.14 -5.67 -3.17
CA MET A 91 -10.02 -6.32 -2.18
C MET A 91 -10.34 -5.37 -1.02
N LEU A 92 -9.32 -4.70 -0.46
CA LEU A 92 -9.50 -3.72 0.62
C LEU A 92 -10.39 -2.54 0.20
N THR A 93 -10.21 -2.06 -1.03
CA THR A 93 -11.04 -1.00 -1.61
C THR A 93 -12.51 -1.42 -1.66
N VAL A 94 -12.79 -2.60 -2.22
CA VAL A 94 -14.17 -3.11 -2.34
C VAL A 94 -14.78 -3.35 -0.95
N ALA A 95 -14.05 -4.02 -0.06
CA ALA A 95 -14.51 -4.27 1.31
C ALA A 95 -14.74 -2.95 2.08
N GLY A 96 -13.86 -1.97 1.89
CA GLY A 96 -13.94 -0.65 2.49
C GLY A 96 -15.17 0.14 2.03
N PHE A 97 -15.42 0.22 0.73
CA PHE A 97 -16.63 0.88 0.22
C PHE A 97 -17.93 0.18 0.66
N ILE A 98 -17.93 -1.14 0.80
CA ILE A 98 -19.10 -1.90 1.26
C ILE A 98 -19.33 -1.73 2.77
N GLY A 99 -18.26 -1.83 3.57
CA GLY A 99 -18.36 -1.86 5.03
C GLY A 99 -18.38 -0.48 5.69
N VAL A 100 -17.62 0.47 5.12
CA VAL A 100 -17.37 1.80 5.70
C VAL A 100 -17.93 2.92 4.81
N GLY A 101 -17.95 2.72 3.48
CA GLY A 101 -18.45 3.70 2.54
C GLY A 101 -17.57 4.95 2.47
N MET A 102 -18.18 6.12 2.62
CA MET A 102 -17.52 7.44 2.55
C MET A 102 -17.41 8.13 3.92
N GLU A 103 -17.62 7.39 5.01
CA GLU A 103 -17.52 7.91 6.37
C GLU A 103 -16.08 8.32 6.69
N MET A 104 -15.88 9.52 7.24
CA MET A 104 -14.54 10.08 7.46
C MET A 104 -13.96 9.76 8.84
N GLU A 105 -14.81 9.34 9.78
CA GLU A 105 -14.36 8.90 11.10
C GLU A 105 -13.72 7.50 11.04
N PRO A 106 -12.72 7.21 11.89
CA PRO A 106 -12.11 5.88 11.95
C PRO A 106 -13.13 4.78 12.24
N GLN A 107 -13.19 3.77 11.39
CA GLN A 107 -13.99 2.56 11.59
C GLN A 107 -13.12 1.31 11.53
N LEU A 108 -13.48 0.28 12.30
CA LEU A 108 -12.77 -0.98 12.27
C LEU A 108 -13.29 -1.89 11.16
N LEU A 109 -12.40 -2.28 10.25
CA LEU A 109 -12.65 -3.28 9.22
C LEU A 109 -11.46 -4.25 9.18
N MET A 110 -11.72 -5.54 9.33
CA MET A 110 -10.68 -6.59 9.34
C MET A 110 -9.56 -6.34 10.39
N GLY A 111 -9.90 -5.69 11.51
CA GLY A 111 -8.94 -5.33 12.57
C GLY A 111 -8.12 -4.06 12.30
N MET A 112 -8.25 -3.46 11.11
CA MET A 112 -7.62 -2.20 10.73
C MET A 112 -8.60 -1.06 10.96
N ALA A 113 -8.11 0.06 11.50
CA ALA A 113 -8.88 1.30 11.45
C ALA A 113 -8.73 1.88 10.04
N VAL A 114 -9.85 2.18 9.40
CA VAL A 114 -9.97 2.70 8.03
C VAL A 114 -11.15 3.68 7.95
N ASN A 115 -11.12 4.58 6.97
CA ASN A 115 -12.21 5.50 6.66
C ASN A 115 -12.39 5.67 5.13
N GLY A 116 -13.28 6.56 4.72
CA GLY A 116 -13.57 6.88 3.31
C GLY A 116 -12.36 7.44 2.57
N ALA A 117 -11.48 8.20 3.23
CA ALA A 117 -10.24 8.67 2.63
C ALA A 117 -9.28 7.52 2.33
N ASP A 118 -9.17 6.53 3.23
CA ASP A 118 -8.40 5.31 3.00
C ASP A 118 -8.97 4.51 1.83
N ASN A 119 -10.30 4.39 1.73
CA ASN A 119 -10.96 3.68 0.63
C ASN A 119 -10.59 4.30 -0.74
N LEU A 120 -10.58 5.63 -0.84
CA LEU A 120 -10.15 6.34 -2.04
C LEU A 120 -8.65 6.15 -2.32
N LEU A 121 -7.80 6.23 -1.29
CA LEU A 121 -6.37 6.02 -1.44
C LEU A 121 -6.05 4.60 -1.89
N HIS A 122 -6.72 3.59 -1.33
CA HIS A 122 -6.61 2.20 -1.75
C HIS A 122 -7.09 1.98 -3.18
N LEU A 123 -8.16 2.66 -3.61
CA LEU A 123 -8.62 2.60 -4.99
C LEU A 123 -7.56 3.15 -5.96
N ALA A 124 -7.00 4.32 -5.64
CA ALA A 124 -5.94 4.93 -6.44
C ALA A 124 -4.70 4.01 -6.49
N TRP A 125 -4.30 3.45 -5.35
CA TRP A 125 -3.20 2.51 -5.24
C TRP A 125 -3.41 1.24 -6.08
N THR A 126 -4.63 0.68 -6.04
CA THR A 126 -5.06 -0.46 -6.85
C THR A 126 -4.90 -0.15 -8.33
N GLY A 127 -5.41 1.00 -8.78
CA GLY A 127 -5.32 1.41 -10.19
C GLY A 127 -3.88 1.56 -10.66
N LEU A 128 -3.03 2.21 -9.87
CA LEU A 128 -1.61 2.41 -10.22
C LEU A 128 -0.83 1.09 -10.24
N THR A 129 -0.97 0.25 -9.21
CA THR A 129 -0.25 -1.03 -9.16
C THR A 129 -0.74 -2.00 -10.24
N LEU A 130 -2.05 -2.02 -10.53
CA LEU A 130 -2.61 -2.78 -11.65
C LEU A 130 -2.06 -2.29 -12.99
N TYR A 131 -1.96 -0.97 -13.19
CA TYR A 131 -1.36 -0.40 -14.40
C TYR A 131 0.08 -0.88 -14.60
N PHE A 132 0.94 -0.79 -13.58
CA PHE A 132 2.31 -1.26 -13.68
C PHE A 132 2.41 -2.78 -13.86
N ALA A 133 1.55 -3.55 -13.17
CA ALA A 133 1.47 -5.01 -13.32
C ALA A 133 1.12 -5.42 -14.75
N TYR A 134 0.13 -4.73 -15.33
CA TYR A 134 -0.36 -4.98 -16.68
C TYR A 134 0.66 -4.60 -17.76
N GLN A 135 1.33 -3.46 -17.60
CA GLN A 135 2.38 -3.03 -18.52
C GLN A 135 3.56 -4.02 -18.50
N ALA A 136 3.89 -4.56 -17.33
CA ALA A 136 4.90 -5.61 -17.21
C ALA A 136 4.44 -6.94 -17.85
N SER A 137 3.14 -7.27 -17.83
CA SER A 137 2.63 -8.53 -18.40
C SER A 137 2.50 -8.56 -19.91
N ARG A 138 2.37 -7.40 -20.56
CA ARG A 138 2.33 -7.33 -22.03
C ARG A 138 3.67 -7.58 -22.71
N GLN A 139 4.76 -7.74 -21.97
CA GLN A 139 6.11 -7.83 -22.53
C GLN A 139 6.70 -9.24 -22.52
N ASP A 140 5.95 -10.27 -22.09
CA ASP A 140 6.37 -11.69 -22.15
C ASP A 140 6.14 -12.30 -23.54
N VAL A 141 7.05 -12.01 -24.47
CA VAL A 141 7.32 -12.78 -25.70
C VAL A 141 8.73 -13.39 -25.52
N PRO A 142 8.99 -14.66 -25.89
CA PRO A 142 9.43 -15.71 -24.96
C PRO A 142 10.88 -15.66 -24.44
N GLU A 143 10.98 -16.02 -23.16
CA GLU A 143 12.05 -16.75 -22.45
C GLU A 143 13.50 -16.55 -22.93
N ALA A 144 14.05 -15.36 -22.72
CA ALA A 144 15.47 -15.22 -22.44
C ALA A 144 15.70 -13.91 -21.66
N SER A 145 16.73 -13.90 -20.83
CA SER A 145 17.25 -12.70 -20.14
C SER A 145 16.44 -12.27 -18.91
N CYS A 146 16.66 -13.03 -17.83
CA CYS A 146 16.91 -12.47 -16.50
C CYS A 146 18.40 -12.66 -16.13
N ALA A 147 19.28 -12.25 -17.05
CA ALA A 147 20.71 -12.07 -16.85
C ALA A 147 21.05 -10.62 -17.20
#